data_AF-G8RME5-F1
#
_entry.id   AF-G8RME5-F1
#
_cell.length_a   1.000
_cell.length_b   1.000
_cell.length_c   1.000
_cell.angle_alpha   90.00
_cell.angle_beta   90.00
_cell.angle_gamma   90.00
#
_symmetry.space_group_name_H-M   'P 1'
#
loop_
_entity.id
_entity.type
_entity.pdbx_description
1 polymer ?
#
loop_
_entity_poly.entity_id
_entity_poly.type
_entity_poly.pdbx_seq_one_letter_code
_entity_poly.pdbx_strand_id
1 'polypeptide(L)'
;MQQTEWSPSTFGIAACGVGGLILAIGAVTLITDLPGRVLVGVAAIGLVVFATLSWRARPKLAIKNDALVSRGLLGETELRHADIKLIRITEFRRIGRKMRLLEIDTVDDRLLVFTRWDLGTDPLDVLDALTAAGFAKP
;
A
#
# COMPACT_ATOMS: atom_id res chain seq x y z
N MET A 1 19.21 3.20 17.21
CA MET A 1 18.27 2.29 16.51
C MET A 1 17.23 3.16 15.83
N GLN A 2 17.41 3.46 14.55
CA GLN A 2 16.46 4.27 13.78
C GLN A 2 15.38 3.31 13.26
N GLN A 3 14.15 3.47 13.74
CA GLN A 3 13.00 2.73 13.24
C GLN A 3 12.25 3.68 12.31
N THR A 4 12.23 3.34 11.02
CA THR A 4 11.53 4.12 10.00
C THR A 4 10.44 3.25 9.41
N GLU A 5 9.21 3.76 9.35
CA GLU A 5 8.06 3.01 8.83
C GLU A 5 7.34 3.80 7.74
N TRP A 6 6.90 3.06 6.72
CA TRP A 6 6.07 3.56 5.63
C TRP A 6 4.77 2.78 5.62
N SER A 7 3.70 3.54 5.54
CA SER A 7 2.35 2.99 5.58
C SER A 7 1.43 3.85 4.74
N PRO A 8 0.26 3.32 4.34
CA PRO A 8 -0.66 4.10 3.53
C PRO A 8 -1.06 5.43 4.20
N SER A 9 -1.72 6.34 3.48
CA SER A 9 -2.21 7.56 4.13
C SER A 9 -3.40 7.26 5.04
N THR A 10 -3.32 7.64 6.32
CA THR A 10 -4.43 7.44 7.28
C THR A 10 -5.69 8.13 6.79
N PHE A 11 -5.52 9.34 6.26
CA PHE A 11 -6.57 10.13 5.64
C PHE A 11 -7.20 9.42 4.43
N GLY A 12 -6.39 8.84 3.54
CA GLY A 12 -6.91 8.12 2.36
C GLY A 12 -7.76 6.92 2.75
N ILE A 13 -7.29 6.11 3.72
CA ILE A 13 -8.07 4.97 4.21
C ILE A 13 -9.38 5.43 4.85
N ALA A 14 -9.32 6.46 5.72
CA ALA A 14 -10.49 7.00 6.38
C ALA A 14 -11.51 7.54 5.36
N ALA A 15 -11.04 8.25 4.33
CA ALA A 15 -11.89 8.75 3.25
C ALA A 15 -12.58 7.60 2.49
N CYS A 16 -11.88 6.51 2.18
CA CYS A 16 -12.49 5.33 1.57
C CYS A 16 -13.55 4.70 2.48
N GLY A 17 -13.26 4.56 3.79
CA GLY A 17 -14.20 4.00 4.75
C GLY A 17 -15.47 4.85 4.88
N VAL A 18 -15.32 6.16 5.07
CA VAL A 18 -16.45 7.10 5.14
C VAL A 18 -17.24 7.12 3.84
N GLY A 19 -16.57 7.17 2.69
CA GLY A 19 -17.23 7.09 1.39
C GLY A 19 -18.04 5.81 1.21
N GLY A 20 -17.49 4.66 1.64
CA GLY A 20 -18.21 3.39 1.66
C GLY A 20 -19.47 3.43 2.52
N LEU A 21 -19.40 4.03 3.72
CA LEU A 21 -20.57 4.19 4.60
C LEU A 21 -21.64 5.11 3.99
N ILE A 22 -21.23 6.22 3.38
CA ILE A 22 -22.15 7.13 2.68
C ILE A 22 -22.88 6.39 1.55
N LEU A 23 -22.17 5.60 0.75
CA LEU A 23 -22.77 4.79 -0.31
C LEU A 23 -23.71 3.73 0.25
N ALA A 24 -23.37 3.09 1.36
CA ALA A 24 -24.23 2.09 2.01
C ALA A 24 -25.56 2.72 2.47
N ILE A 25 -25.49 3.89 3.11
CA ILE A 25 -26.68 4.64 3.54
C ILE A 25 -27.51 5.00 2.31
N GLY A 26 -26.90 5.61 1.29
CA GLY A 26 -27.60 6.01 0.07
C GLY A 26 -28.26 4.83 -0.66
N ALA A 27 -27.60 3.66 -0.72
CA ALA A 27 -28.16 2.47 -1.33
C ALA A 27 -29.46 2.01 -0.64
N VAL A 28 -29.55 2.13 0.68
CA VAL A 28 -30.72 1.68 1.45
C VAL A 28 -31.81 2.76 1.53
N THR A 29 -31.44 4.04 1.57
CA THR A 29 -32.39 5.13 1.83
C THR A 29 -32.85 5.91 0.60
N LEU A 30 -32.01 5.98 -0.45
CA LEU A 30 -32.26 6.85 -1.61
C LEU A 30 -32.57 6.06 -2.89
N ILE A 31 -32.02 4.86 -3.05
CA ILE A 31 -32.16 4.09 -4.29
C ILE A 31 -33.38 3.16 -4.22
N THR A 32 -34.32 3.39 -5.13
CA THR A 32 -35.62 2.71 -5.13
C THR A 32 -35.66 1.51 -6.09
N ASP A 33 -34.82 1.50 -7.13
CA ASP A 33 -34.71 0.39 -8.05
C ASP A 33 -33.71 -0.67 -7.57
N LEU A 34 -34.03 -1.94 -7.83
CA LEU A 34 -33.21 -3.07 -7.38
C LEU A 34 -31.80 -3.07 -8.00
N PRO A 35 -31.61 -2.84 -9.32
CA PRO A 35 -30.29 -2.85 -9.94
C PRO A 35 -29.34 -1.80 -9.35
N GLY A 36 -29.79 -0.54 -9.25
CA GLY A 36 -29.00 0.55 -8.69
C GLY A 36 -28.60 0.29 -7.25
N ARG A 37 -29.52 -0.23 -6.43
CA ARG A 37 -29.25 -0.57 -5.03
C ARG A 37 -28.19 -1.66 -4.90
N VAL A 38 -28.24 -2.67 -5.75
CA VAL A 38 -27.22 -3.74 -5.76
C VAL A 38 -25.86 -3.18 -6.17
N LEU A 39 -25.78 -2.39 -7.25
CA LEU A 39 -24.52 -1.83 -7.73
C LEU A 39 -23.86 -0.92 -6.69
N VAL A 40 -24.62 -0.01 -6.09
CA VAL A 40 -24.09 0.89 -5.05
C VAL A 40 -23.80 0.15 -3.76
N GLY A 41 -24.60 -0.84 -3.39
CA GLY A 41 -24.32 -1.71 -2.24
C GLY A 41 -23.00 -2.47 -2.39
N VAL A 42 -22.73 -3.04 -3.58
CA VAL A 42 -21.44 -3.70 -3.87
C VAL A 42 -20.28 -2.70 -3.80
N ALA A 43 -20.44 -1.50 -4.37
CA ALA A 43 -19.42 -0.45 -4.28
C ALA A 43 -19.13 -0.04 -2.83
N ALA A 44 -20.18 0.12 -2.01
CA ALA A 44 -20.07 0.44 -0.61
C ALA A 44 -19.29 -0.63 0.17
N ILE A 45 -19.68 -1.89 0.00
CA ILE A 45 -18.98 -3.04 0.62
C ILE A 45 -17.53 -3.07 0.17
N GLY A 46 -17.27 -2.92 -1.13
CA GLY A 46 -15.92 -2.91 -1.70
C GLY A 46 -15.02 -1.85 -1.06
N LEU A 47 -15.53 -0.62 -0.87
CA LEU A 47 -14.79 0.46 -0.22
C LEU A 47 -14.52 0.20 1.27
N VAL A 48 -15.51 -0.31 2.01
CA VAL A 48 -15.35 -0.64 3.43
C VAL A 48 -14.34 -1.77 3.63
N VAL A 49 -14.45 -2.83 2.81
CA VAL A 49 -13.48 -3.94 2.81
C VAL A 49 -12.10 -3.41 2.45
N PHE A 50 -11.96 -2.64 1.38
CA PHE A 50 -10.68 -2.07 0.96
C PHE A 50 -10.03 -1.21 2.06
N ALA A 51 -10.80 -0.36 2.73
CA ALA A 51 -10.32 0.47 3.83
C ALA A 51 -9.84 -0.41 5.00
N THR A 52 -10.62 -1.42 5.37
CA THR A 52 -10.30 -2.36 6.45
C THR A 52 -9.02 -3.16 6.16
N LEU A 53 -8.91 -3.70 4.95
CA LEU A 53 -7.72 -4.44 4.50
C LEU A 53 -6.48 -3.55 4.45
N SER A 54 -6.63 -2.32 3.94
CA SER A 54 -5.53 -1.33 3.91
C SER A 54 -5.08 -0.93 5.31
N TRP A 55 -6.00 -0.87 6.28
CA TRP A 55 -5.67 -0.57 7.67
C TRP A 55 -4.92 -1.71 8.34
N ARG A 56 -5.37 -2.96 8.12
CA ARG A 56 -4.76 -4.16 8.71
C ARG A 56 -3.33 -4.40 8.20
N ALA A 57 -3.03 -4.02 6.96
CA ALA A 57 -1.72 -4.18 6.36
C ALA A 57 -0.68 -3.11 6.80
N ARG A 58 -0.95 -2.33 7.86
CA ARG A 58 -0.01 -1.32 8.37
C ARG A 58 0.96 -1.88 9.41
N PRO A 59 2.22 -1.42 9.46
CA PRO A 59 2.96 -0.69 8.41
C PRO A 59 3.34 -1.62 7.26
N LYS A 60 3.30 -1.15 6.00
CA LYS A 60 3.56 -2.01 4.85
C LYS A 60 5.05 -2.28 4.62
N LEU A 61 5.90 -1.32 4.97
CA LEU A 61 7.34 -1.44 4.91
C LEU A 61 7.97 -0.72 6.09
N ALA A 62 8.94 -1.33 6.77
CA ALA A 62 9.64 -0.69 7.87
C ALA A 62 11.08 -1.18 7.96
N ILE A 63 11.99 -0.32 8.42
CA ILE A 63 13.34 -0.71 8.83
C ILE A 63 13.29 -0.97 10.33
N LYS A 64 13.62 -2.20 10.74
CA LYS A 64 13.65 -2.63 12.14
C LYS A 64 14.83 -3.55 12.40
N ASN A 65 15.63 -3.25 13.41
CA ASN A 65 16.75 -4.10 13.84
C ASN A 65 17.70 -4.52 12.71
N ASP A 66 18.05 -3.59 11.81
CA ASP A 66 18.91 -3.84 10.64
C ASP A 66 18.31 -4.83 9.61
N ALA A 67 17.00 -5.01 9.64
CA ALA A 67 16.23 -5.76 8.67
C ALA A 67 15.09 -4.91 8.10
N LEU A 68 14.67 -5.26 6.89
CA LEU A 68 13.54 -4.67 6.21
C LEU A 68 12.31 -5.55 6.43
N VAL A 69 11.31 -5.01 7.11
CA VAL A 69 10.09 -5.70 7.47
C VAL A 69 8.98 -5.29 6.52
N SER A 70 8.44 -6.24 5.77
CA SER A 70 7.28 -6.05 4.91
C SER A 70 6.07 -6.75 5.51
N ARG A 71 4.96 -6.03 5.69
CA ARG A 71 3.70 -6.61 6.19
C ARG A 71 2.69 -6.73 5.07
N GLY A 72 2.30 -7.96 4.79
CA GLY A 72 1.18 -8.29 3.93
C GLY A 72 -0.12 -8.42 4.73
N LEU A 73 -1.18 -8.84 4.05
CA LEU A 73 -2.48 -9.13 4.66
C LEU A 73 -2.45 -10.37 5.56
N LEU A 74 -1.61 -11.34 5.22
CA LEU A 74 -1.58 -12.68 5.81
C LEU A 74 -0.35 -12.94 6.68
N GLY A 75 0.62 -12.02 6.70
CA GLY A 75 1.86 -12.25 7.42
C GLY A 75 2.83 -11.08 7.31
N GLU A 76 3.92 -11.22 8.06
CA GLU A 76 5.05 -10.30 8.08
C GLU A 76 6.28 -11.06 7.59
N THR A 77 7.04 -10.43 6.71
CA THR A 77 8.28 -10.96 6.14
C THR A 77 9.42 -10.05 6.56
N GLU A 78 10.37 -10.58 7.30
CA GLU A 78 11.64 -9.92 7.60
C GLU A 78 12.66 -10.28 6.50
N LEU A 79 13.26 -9.26 5.89
CA LEU A 79 14.27 -9.37 4.85
C LEU A 79 15.58 -8.76 5.37
N ARG A 80 16.61 -9.58 5.50
CA ARG A 80 17.97 -9.09 5.81
C ARG A 80 18.65 -8.61 4.54
N HIS A 81 19.75 -7.89 4.71
CA HIS A 81 20.60 -7.46 3.60
C HIS A 81 20.96 -8.59 2.62
N ALA A 82 21.22 -9.80 3.13
CA ALA A 82 21.55 -10.98 2.31
C ALA A 82 20.37 -11.55 1.51
N ASP A 83 19.12 -11.24 1.92
CA ASP A 83 17.91 -11.73 1.26
C ASP A 83 17.49 -10.82 0.10
N ILE A 84 18.09 -9.62 0.01
CA ILE A 84 17.75 -8.59 -0.97
C ILE A 84 18.69 -8.71 -2.17
N LYS A 85 18.10 -8.96 -3.34
CA LYS A 85 18.82 -9.07 -4.61
C LYS A 85 18.97 -7.70 -5.28
N LEU A 86 17.87 -6.95 -5.35
CA LEU A 86 17.84 -5.63 -5.96
C LEU A 86 16.67 -4.81 -5.40
N ILE A 87 16.91 -3.53 -5.14
CA ILE A 87 15.86 -2.55 -4.89
C ILE A 87 15.91 -1.53 -6.02
N ARG A 88 14.78 -1.26 -6.66
CA ARG A 88 14.73 -0.32 -7.79
C ARG A 88 13.41 0.44 -7.86
N ILE A 89 13.42 1.49 -8.66
CA ILE A 89 12.21 2.20 -9.06
C ILE A 89 11.84 1.81 -10.48
N THR A 90 10.61 1.37 -10.67
CA THR A 90 10.02 1.22 -11.99
C THR A 90 9.05 2.36 -12.25
N GLU A 91 9.29 3.12 -13.32
CA GLU A 91 8.45 4.25 -13.73
C GLU A 91 7.54 3.85 -14.91
N PHE A 92 6.25 4.16 -14.80
CA PHE A 92 5.26 3.98 -15.85
C PHE A 92 4.62 5.33 -16.19
N ARG A 93 4.37 5.58 -17.48
CA ARG A 93 3.58 6.73 -17.92
C ARG A 93 2.19 6.27 -18.36
N ARG A 94 1.15 6.72 -17.68
CA ARG A 94 -0.25 6.40 -18.03
C ARG A 94 -1.11 7.66 -17.98
N ILE A 95 -1.77 7.99 -19.11
CA ILE A 95 -2.69 9.13 -19.26
C ILE A 95 -2.05 10.43 -18.74
N GLY A 96 -0.88 10.78 -19.28
CA GLY A 96 -0.16 12.01 -18.92
C GLY A 96 0.43 12.05 -17.50
N ARG A 97 0.24 11.02 -16.67
CA ARG A 97 0.81 10.93 -15.32
C ARG A 97 1.97 9.94 -15.28
N LYS A 98 3.06 10.33 -14.63
CA LYS A 98 4.14 9.44 -14.25
C LYS A 98 3.77 8.76 -12.93
N MET A 99 3.85 7.44 -12.90
CA MET A 99 3.67 6.62 -11.71
C MET A 99 4.99 5.90 -11.44
N ARG A 100 5.38 5.84 -10.17
CA ARG A 100 6.56 5.11 -9.72
C ARG A 100 6.13 3.97 -8.81
N LEU A 101 6.85 2.87 -8.88
CA LEU A 101 6.73 1.75 -7.97
C LEU A 101 8.11 1.43 -7.41
N LEU A 102 8.18 1.17 -6.12
CA LEU A 102 9.36 0.59 -5.49
C LEU A 102 9.26 -0.92 -5.61
N GLU A 103 10.25 -1.52 -6.25
CA GLU A 103 10.37 -2.97 -6.40
C GLU A 103 11.52 -3.47 -5.55
N ILE A 104 11.29 -4.57 -4.83
CA ILE A 104 12.28 -5.29 -4.05
C ILE A 104 12.30 -6.72 -4.54
N ASP A 105 13.34 -7.04 -5.31
CA ASP A 105 13.65 -8.40 -5.70
C ASP A 105 14.44 -9.06 -4.58
N THR A 106 14.01 -10.25 -4.20
CA THR A 106 14.66 -11.08 -3.18
C THR A 106 15.51 -12.18 -3.84
N VAL A 107 16.43 -12.76 -3.07
CA VAL A 107 17.26 -13.88 -3.53
C VAL A 107 16.42 -15.14 -3.77
N ASP A 108 15.30 -15.31 -3.06
CA ASP A 108 14.34 -16.40 -3.27
C ASP A 108 13.29 -16.11 -4.35
N ASP A 109 13.62 -15.23 -5.30
CA ASP A 109 12.84 -14.87 -6.49
C ASP A 109 11.42 -14.34 -6.19
N ARG A 110 11.18 -13.82 -4.98
CA ARG A 110 9.98 -13.04 -4.67
C ARG A 110 10.20 -11.58 -5.07
N LEU A 111 9.17 -10.99 -5.66
CA LEU A 111 9.10 -9.58 -6.00
C LEU A 111 8.07 -8.89 -5.10
N LEU A 112 8.53 -7.97 -4.25
CA LEU A 112 7.65 -7.07 -3.51
C LEU A 112 7.51 -5.76 -4.28
N VAL A 113 6.28 -5.31 -4.48
CA VAL A 113 5.99 -4.08 -5.22
C VAL A 113 5.19 -3.14 -4.33
N PHE A 114 5.67 -1.92 -4.18
CA PHE A 114 5.02 -0.88 -3.37
C PHE A 114 4.71 0.34 -4.22
N THR A 115 3.47 0.78 -4.12
CA THR A 115 2.98 2.02 -4.73
C THR A 115 3.08 3.20 -3.76
N ARG A 116 2.85 4.42 -4.27
CA ARG A 116 2.66 5.61 -3.43
C ARG A 116 1.54 5.45 -2.39
N TRP A 117 0.47 4.73 -2.74
CA TRP A 117 -0.60 4.44 -1.79
C TRP A 117 -0.10 3.57 -0.64
N ASP A 118 0.79 2.62 -0.91
CA ASP A 118 1.29 1.66 0.07
C ASP A 118 2.28 2.30 1.05
N LEU A 119 3.13 3.19 0.54
CA LEU A 119 4.21 3.82 1.29
C LEU A 119 3.79 5.13 1.97
N GLY A 120 2.70 5.75 1.51
CA GLY A 120 2.23 7.05 2.00
C GLY A 120 3.05 8.25 1.52
N THR A 121 4.18 8.02 0.84
CA THR A 121 5.06 9.05 0.25
C THR A 121 5.55 8.62 -1.14
N ASP A 122 6.30 9.48 -1.85
CA ASP A 122 6.91 9.11 -3.14
C ASP A 122 7.84 7.89 -2.96
N PRO A 123 7.67 6.82 -3.75
CA PRO A 123 8.57 5.66 -3.73
C PRO A 123 10.05 6.01 -3.86
N LEU A 124 10.40 7.11 -4.54
CA LEU A 124 11.79 7.57 -4.66
C LEU A 124 12.35 8.02 -3.30
N ASP A 125 11.58 8.74 -2.48
CA ASP A 125 12.01 9.15 -1.14
C ASP A 125 12.28 7.93 -0.25
N VAL A 126 11.51 6.87 -0.44
CA VAL A 126 11.71 5.59 0.25
C VAL A 126 12.97 4.90 -0.22
N LEU A 127 13.23 4.87 -1.54
CA LEU A 127 14.50 4.36 -2.07
C LEU A 127 15.69 5.12 -1.47
N ASP A 128 15.64 6.45 -1.43
CA ASP A 128 16.71 7.27 -0.87
C ASP A 128 16.97 6.93 0.61
N ALA A 129 15.91 6.74 1.40
CA ALA A 129 16.01 6.30 2.79
C ALA A 129 16.60 4.88 2.93
N LEU A 130 16.22 3.96 2.04
CA LEU A 130 16.76 2.59 2.01
C LEU A 130 18.24 2.58 1.61
N THR A 131 18.64 3.41 0.66
CA THR A 131 20.05 3.60 0.26
C THR A 131 20.86 4.18 1.42
N ALA A 132 20.34 5.21 2.09
CA ALA A 132 20.98 5.81 3.27
C ALA A 132 21.14 4.81 4.43
N ALA A 133 20.21 3.86 4.55
CA ALA A 133 20.26 2.78 5.53
C ALA A 133 21.10 1.56 5.10
N GLY A 134 21.65 1.54 3.89
CA GLY A 134 22.53 0.47 3.39
C GLY A 134 21.82 -0.71 2.71
N PHE A 135 20.49 -0.66 2.54
CA PHE A 135 19.72 -1.73 1.89
C PHE A 135 19.76 -1.69 0.36
N ALA A 136 19.95 -0.50 -0.21
CA ALA A 136 20.07 -0.30 -1.64
C ALA A 136 21.46 0.22 -2.01
N LYS A 137 21.94 -0.17 -3.19
CA LYS A 137 23.16 0.40 -3.77
C LYS A 137 22.82 1.74 -4.44
N PRO A 138 23.71 2.74 -4.39
CA PRO A 138 23.52 4.02 -5.07
C PRO A 138 23.47 3.88 -6.60
#